data_AF-A0A166HWY2-F1
#
_entry.id   AF-A0A166HWY2-F1
#
_cell.length_a   1.000
_cell.length_b   1.000
_cell.length_c   1.000
_cell.angle_alpha   90.00
_cell.angle_beta   90.00
_cell.angle_gamma   90.00
#
_symmetry.space_group_name_H-M   'P 1'
#
loop_
_entity.id
_entity.type
_entity.pdbx_description
1 polymer ?
#
loop_
_entity_poly.entity_id
_entity_poly.type
_entity_poly.pdbx_seq_one_letter_code
_entity_poly.pdbx_strand_id
1 'polypeptide(L)'
;MSINSETFVVDRRPEYPFLVSGNRYTPGVPPSKKFHKPGISLILLHAAGMHKETWEPVLQALFTSHSALYDDSFNAECYVEEAWSIEFPNHGQSAALNASEFHQFAQRQPGEWAFDNYSVPIHLFITSTPGGHDLLKRKLVGIGHSLGAAMLNSVLTIKPKIPFHSVILADAYMSPPSDMKRRKIQAQIRFSEGQLDSWPNREAAKTYFDSHPFSKDWTDECRELFVKYALIESTNSEASRFADSRSPSQAVSLGFSRELEIDMYKMLIIEQRSYTMLAENYRSSVPIHIIHCRGNPFKELQLLCIGERPHTAHALDMAHMFVQVNPSAAAALFQSILRDQGVQTRAVESKL
;
A
#
# COMPACT_ATOMS: atom_id res chain seq x y z
N MET A 1 -3.03 -17.20 14.17
CA MET A 1 -3.21 -18.29 13.18
C MET A 1 -2.03 -18.24 12.21
N SER A 2 -1.88 -19.17 11.28
CA SER A 2 -0.96 -18.98 10.14
C SER A 2 -1.72 -18.34 8.97
N ILE A 3 -1.02 -17.54 8.17
CA ILE A 3 -1.48 -17.11 6.84
C ILE A 3 -0.73 -17.91 5.78
N ASN A 4 -1.40 -18.31 4.71
CA ASN A 4 -0.72 -18.86 3.53
C ASN A 4 -0.42 -17.71 2.58
N SER A 5 0.75 -17.72 1.95
CA SER A 5 1.19 -16.70 1.00
C SER A 5 1.72 -17.30 -0.30
N GLU A 6 1.36 -16.72 -1.43
CA GLU A 6 1.86 -17.08 -2.76
C GLU A 6 2.29 -15.81 -3.50
N THR A 7 3.46 -15.80 -4.13
CA THR A 7 3.94 -14.64 -4.90
C THR A 7 3.69 -14.86 -6.38
N PHE A 8 3.13 -13.85 -7.03
CA PHE A 8 2.89 -13.82 -8.47
C PHE A 8 3.62 -12.64 -9.11
N VAL A 9 4.04 -12.84 -10.36
CA VAL A 9 4.65 -11.81 -11.20
C VAL A 9 3.88 -11.74 -12.50
N VAL A 10 3.48 -10.53 -12.88
CA VAL A 10 2.83 -10.22 -14.15
C VAL A 10 3.84 -9.54 -15.07
N ASP A 11 3.97 -10.09 -16.27
CA ASP A 11 4.77 -9.52 -17.37
C ASP A 11 3.83 -9.09 -18.50
N ARG A 12 3.81 -7.79 -18.79
CA ARG A 12 3.01 -7.19 -19.86
C ARG A 12 3.88 -6.53 -20.93
N ARG A 13 5.15 -6.94 -21.05
CA ARG A 13 6.03 -6.40 -22.09
C ARG A 13 5.51 -6.78 -23.49
N PRO A 14 5.62 -5.89 -24.49
CA PRO A 14 6.22 -4.55 -24.42
C PRO A 14 5.26 -3.43 -23.98
N GLU A 15 4.00 -3.71 -23.62
CA GLU A 15 2.99 -2.69 -23.25
C GLU A 15 3.39 -1.89 -22.02
N TYR A 16 4.05 -2.53 -21.06
CA TYR A 16 4.60 -1.90 -19.87
C TYR A 16 6.01 -2.46 -19.58
N PRO A 17 7.02 -1.62 -19.32
CA PRO A 17 8.41 -2.05 -19.34
C PRO A 17 8.85 -2.80 -18.08
N PHE A 18 8.10 -2.71 -16.97
CA PHE A 18 8.49 -3.33 -15.69
C PHE A 18 7.62 -4.54 -15.37
N LEU A 19 8.21 -5.52 -14.69
CA LEU A 19 7.51 -6.62 -14.06
C LEU A 19 6.76 -6.13 -12.82
N VAL A 20 5.54 -6.61 -12.62
CA VAL A 20 4.71 -6.25 -11.46
C VAL A 20 4.54 -7.46 -10.56
N SER A 21 4.99 -7.37 -9.31
CA SER A 21 4.88 -8.44 -8.32
C SER A 21 3.80 -8.16 -7.28
N GLY A 22 3.14 -9.22 -6.83
CA GLY A 22 2.20 -9.16 -5.72
C GLY A 22 2.09 -10.49 -4.99
N ASN A 23 1.73 -10.42 -3.72
CA ASN A 23 1.47 -11.60 -2.88
C ASN A 23 -0.03 -11.80 -2.72
N ARG A 24 -0.48 -13.03 -2.90
CA ARG A 24 -1.80 -13.50 -2.51
C ARG A 24 -1.70 -14.10 -1.12
N TYR A 25 -2.64 -13.74 -0.25
CA TYR A 25 -2.75 -14.24 1.11
C TYR A 25 -4.11 -14.90 1.32
N THR A 26 -4.12 -16.06 1.96
CA THR A 26 -5.34 -16.75 2.39
C THR A 26 -5.25 -17.18 3.85
N PRO A 27 -6.39 -17.31 4.56
CA PRO A 27 -6.40 -17.87 5.92
C PRO A 27 -5.80 -19.29 5.95
N GLY A 28 -4.97 -19.59 6.96
CA GLY A 28 -4.39 -20.93 7.13
C GLY A 28 -5.41 -22.03 7.38
N VAL A 29 -6.58 -21.67 7.92
CA VAL A 29 -7.74 -22.55 8.04
C VAL A 29 -8.81 -22.05 7.08
N PRO A 30 -9.31 -22.90 6.15
CA PRO A 30 -10.34 -22.49 5.21
C PRO A 30 -11.59 -21.95 5.94
N PRO A 31 -12.29 -20.98 5.34
CA PRO A 31 -13.58 -20.53 5.86
C PRO A 31 -14.53 -21.73 6.03
N SER A 32 -15.35 -21.70 7.08
CA SER A 32 -16.36 -22.75 7.33
C SER A 32 -17.25 -22.98 6.10
N LYS A 33 -17.63 -24.24 5.84
CA LYS A 33 -18.59 -24.60 4.77
C LYS A 33 -19.96 -23.94 4.90
N LYS A 34 -20.24 -23.25 6.02
CA LYS A 34 -21.45 -22.43 6.24
C LYS A 34 -21.48 -21.15 5.38
N PHE A 35 -20.37 -20.72 4.79
CA PHE A 35 -20.37 -19.56 3.88
C PHE A 35 -20.95 -19.97 2.51
N HIS A 36 -22.18 -19.54 2.25
CA HIS A 36 -22.91 -19.87 1.01
C HIS A 36 -22.59 -18.94 -0.17
N LYS A 37 -21.83 -17.86 0.05
CA LYS A 37 -21.45 -16.87 -0.97
C LYS A 37 -19.93 -16.60 -0.95
N PRO A 38 -19.33 -16.23 -2.10
CA PRO A 38 -17.93 -15.81 -2.14
C PRO A 38 -17.68 -14.62 -1.22
N GLY A 39 -16.53 -14.62 -0.53
CA GLY A 39 -16.12 -13.54 0.35
C GLY A 39 -15.49 -12.37 -0.40
N ILE A 40 -14.91 -11.46 0.37
CA ILE A 40 -14.21 -10.28 -0.12
C ILE A 40 -12.77 -10.65 -0.48
N SER A 41 -12.31 -10.21 -1.66
CA SER A 41 -10.89 -10.23 -2.03
C SER A 41 -10.33 -8.82 -1.86
N LEU A 42 -9.40 -8.62 -0.94
CA LEU A 42 -8.77 -7.31 -0.73
C LEU A 42 -7.70 -7.06 -1.79
N ILE A 43 -7.59 -5.81 -2.26
CA ILE A 43 -6.42 -5.30 -2.99
C ILE A 43 -5.70 -4.33 -2.07
N LEU A 44 -4.43 -4.58 -1.73
CA LEU A 44 -3.66 -3.82 -0.75
C LEU A 44 -2.49 -3.11 -1.41
N LEU A 45 -2.36 -1.80 -1.14
CA LEU A 45 -1.31 -0.95 -1.69
C LEU A 45 -0.57 -0.21 -0.58
N HIS A 46 0.73 -0.48 -0.49
CA HIS A 46 1.59 0.02 0.59
C HIS A 46 1.94 1.52 0.45
N ALA A 47 2.43 2.13 1.53
CA ALA A 47 2.98 3.48 1.53
C ALA A 47 4.35 3.56 0.83
N ALA A 48 4.81 4.78 0.53
CA ALA A 48 6.15 5.00 0.03
C ALA A 48 7.21 4.43 0.99
N GLY A 49 8.27 3.83 0.43
CA GLY A 49 9.33 3.18 1.21
C GLY A 49 8.95 1.86 1.87
N MET A 50 7.69 1.43 1.79
CA MET A 50 7.24 0.12 2.29
C MET A 50 7.28 -0.94 1.17
N HIS A 51 6.82 -2.15 1.47
CA HIS A 51 6.83 -3.31 0.58
C HIS A 51 5.53 -4.12 0.75
N LYS A 52 5.23 -5.05 -0.18
CA LYS A 52 3.94 -5.78 -0.20
C LYS A 52 3.66 -6.61 1.06
N GLU A 53 4.69 -7.13 1.73
CA GLU A 53 4.56 -7.94 2.96
C GLU A 53 4.23 -7.09 4.21
N THR A 54 4.27 -5.75 4.12
CA THR A 54 3.96 -4.88 5.27
C THR A 54 2.56 -5.10 5.86
N TRP A 55 1.66 -5.67 5.07
CA TRP A 55 0.29 -5.96 5.46
C TRP A 55 0.11 -7.28 6.21
N GLU A 56 1.14 -8.14 6.29
CA GLU A 56 1.02 -9.46 6.91
C GLU A 56 0.50 -9.42 8.36
N PRO A 57 0.99 -8.52 9.25
CA PRO A 57 0.46 -8.43 10.61
C PRO A 57 -1.01 -7.98 10.66
N VAL A 58 -1.43 -7.09 9.76
CA VAL A 58 -2.84 -6.66 9.63
C VAL A 58 -3.70 -7.83 9.16
N LEU A 59 -3.25 -8.55 8.14
CA LEU A 59 -3.96 -9.72 7.60
C LEU A 59 -4.06 -10.85 8.64
N GLN A 60 -3.01 -11.06 9.42
CA GLN A 60 -3.02 -12.02 10.52
C GLN A 60 -4.10 -11.70 11.56
N ALA A 61 -4.23 -10.41 11.93
CA ALA A 61 -5.27 -9.95 12.84
C ALA A 61 -6.67 -10.03 12.22
N LEU A 62 -6.83 -9.65 10.95
CA LEU A 62 -8.08 -9.76 10.22
C LEU A 62 -8.55 -11.21 10.14
N PHE A 63 -7.74 -12.15 9.65
CA PHE A 63 -8.13 -13.55 9.50
C PHE A 63 -8.43 -14.23 10.84
N THR A 64 -7.69 -13.89 11.90
CA THR A 64 -7.98 -14.40 13.25
C THR A 64 -9.35 -13.90 13.75
N SER A 65 -9.65 -12.62 13.55
CA SER A 65 -10.92 -12.03 14.00
C SER A 65 -12.15 -12.62 13.31
N HIS A 66 -12.03 -13.04 12.04
CA HIS A 66 -13.10 -13.73 11.33
C HIS A 66 -13.37 -15.14 11.89
N SER A 67 -12.33 -15.84 12.32
CA SER A 67 -12.46 -17.16 12.95
C SER A 67 -12.99 -17.11 14.39
N ALA A 68 -12.88 -15.98 15.08
CA ALA A 68 -13.43 -15.84 16.43
C ALA A 68 -14.95 -15.54 16.41
N LEU A 69 -15.49 -15.14 15.27
CA LEU A 69 -16.87 -14.67 15.11
C LEU A 69 -17.75 -15.67 14.34
N TYR A 70 -17.58 -16.96 14.65
CA TYR A 70 -18.53 -18.04 14.30
C TYR A 70 -19.85 -17.93 15.09
N ASP A 71 -20.32 -16.72 15.35
CA ASP A 71 -21.64 -16.52 15.90
C ASP A 71 -22.65 -16.52 14.74
N ASP A 72 -23.72 -17.30 14.87
CA ASP A 72 -24.75 -17.49 13.84
C ASP A 72 -25.53 -16.17 13.52
N SER A 73 -25.16 -15.06 14.17
CA SER A 73 -25.63 -13.69 13.95
C SER A 73 -24.89 -12.91 12.84
N PHE A 74 -23.77 -13.44 12.33
CA PHE A 74 -22.99 -12.76 11.30
C PHE A 74 -23.67 -12.89 9.93
N ASN A 75 -24.00 -11.75 9.30
CA ASN A 75 -24.29 -11.74 7.87
C ASN A 75 -23.09 -12.34 7.14
N ALA A 76 -23.26 -13.54 6.61
CA ALA A 76 -22.22 -14.37 5.97
C ALA A 76 -21.61 -13.77 4.69
N GLU A 77 -21.81 -12.47 4.43
CA GLU A 77 -21.52 -11.77 3.17
C GLU A 77 -20.31 -10.81 3.23
N CYS A 78 -19.70 -10.63 4.42
CA CYS A 78 -18.62 -9.65 4.63
C CYS A 78 -17.36 -10.23 5.31
N TYR A 79 -17.02 -11.49 5.03
CA TYR A 79 -15.72 -12.04 5.46
C TYR A 79 -14.64 -11.78 4.40
N VAL A 80 -13.39 -11.62 4.84
CA VAL A 80 -12.23 -11.55 3.93
C VAL A 80 -11.81 -12.97 3.55
N GLU A 81 -11.99 -13.33 2.28
CA GLU A 81 -11.63 -14.65 1.73
C GLU A 81 -10.13 -14.71 1.40
N GLU A 82 -9.60 -13.64 0.83
CA GLU A 82 -8.22 -13.52 0.41
C GLU A 82 -7.80 -12.04 0.34
N ALA A 83 -6.50 -11.81 0.26
CA ALA A 83 -5.94 -10.50 0.01
C ALA A 83 -4.82 -10.56 -1.01
N TRP A 84 -4.70 -9.52 -1.83
CA TRP A 84 -3.68 -9.37 -2.85
C TRP A 84 -2.92 -8.08 -2.56
N SER A 85 -1.66 -8.21 -2.13
CA SER A 85 -0.79 -7.06 -1.84
C SER A 85 0.15 -6.84 -3.00
N ILE A 86 0.08 -5.68 -3.65
CA ILE A 86 0.79 -5.38 -4.89
C ILE A 86 1.94 -4.42 -4.58
N GLU A 87 3.12 -4.71 -5.10
CA GLU A 87 4.34 -3.91 -4.89
C GLU A 87 4.58 -2.97 -6.06
N PHE A 88 4.98 -1.73 -5.76
CA PHE A 88 5.41 -0.82 -6.80
C PHE A 88 6.72 -1.31 -7.45
N PRO A 89 6.91 -1.11 -8.76
CA PRO A 89 8.06 -1.69 -9.47
C PRO A 89 9.44 -1.33 -8.89
N ASN A 90 9.58 -0.14 -8.29
CA ASN A 90 10.81 0.36 -7.67
C ASN A 90 10.90 0.13 -6.15
N HIS A 91 10.00 -0.65 -5.55
CA HIS A 91 10.00 -0.89 -4.11
C HIS A 91 10.34 -2.35 -3.78
N GLY A 92 10.84 -2.55 -2.56
CA GLY A 92 11.10 -3.87 -1.98
C GLY A 92 11.85 -4.80 -2.92
N GLN A 93 11.33 -6.02 -3.08
CA GLN A 93 11.94 -7.03 -3.95
C GLN A 93 11.69 -6.76 -5.43
N SER A 94 10.62 -6.04 -5.78
CA SER A 94 10.34 -5.63 -7.16
C SER A 94 11.43 -4.74 -7.73
N ALA A 95 12.10 -3.94 -6.89
CA ALA A 95 13.25 -3.15 -7.31
C ALA A 95 14.40 -4.02 -7.82
N ALA A 96 14.71 -5.12 -7.12
CA ALA A 96 15.71 -6.08 -7.56
C ALA A 96 15.26 -6.82 -8.83
N LEU A 97 13.98 -7.20 -8.90
CA LEU A 97 13.39 -7.87 -10.06
C LEU A 97 13.51 -7.03 -11.34
N ASN A 98 13.41 -5.70 -11.21
CA ASN A 98 13.39 -4.75 -12.31
C ASN A 98 14.71 -3.96 -12.47
N ALA A 99 15.77 -4.34 -11.76
CA ALA A 99 16.98 -3.52 -11.64
C ALA A 99 17.58 -3.15 -13.01
N SER A 100 17.56 -4.08 -13.96
CA SER A 100 18.08 -3.85 -15.31
C SER A 100 17.24 -2.85 -16.11
N GLU A 101 15.92 -2.95 -16.00
CA GLU A 101 14.94 -2.08 -16.65
C GLU A 101 15.00 -0.67 -16.07
N PHE A 102 15.15 -0.56 -14.75
CA PHE A 102 15.37 0.72 -14.07
C PHE A 102 16.64 1.41 -14.53
N HIS A 103 17.75 0.67 -14.64
CA HIS A 103 19.01 1.22 -15.12
C HIS A 103 18.85 1.81 -16.54
N GLN A 104 18.22 1.07 -17.45
CA GLN A 104 17.96 1.54 -18.81
C GLN A 104 16.95 2.69 -18.86
N PHE A 105 15.96 2.69 -17.97
CA PHE A 105 14.97 3.76 -17.87
C PHE A 105 15.63 5.05 -17.40
N ALA A 106 16.42 4.99 -16.31
CA ALA A 106 17.12 6.13 -15.75
C ALA A 106 18.11 6.77 -16.73
N GLN A 107 18.76 5.98 -17.59
CA GLN A 107 19.61 6.50 -18.67
C GLN A 107 18.84 7.27 -19.74
N ARG A 108 17.61 6.84 -20.06
CA ARG A 108 16.77 7.45 -21.10
C ARG A 108 15.98 8.65 -20.58
N GLN A 109 15.55 8.60 -19.32
CA GLN A 109 14.72 9.61 -18.66
C GLN A 109 15.24 9.92 -17.25
N PRO A 110 16.39 10.60 -17.12
CA PRO A 110 16.95 10.92 -15.80
C PRO A 110 16.00 11.81 -15.00
N GLY A 111 15.63 11.37 -13.80
CA GLY A 111 14.81 12.16 -12.86
C GLY A 111 13.31 12.24 -13.17
N GLU A 112 12.80 11.48 -14.16
CA GLU A 112 11.38 11.47 -14.53
C GLU A 112 10.72 10.14 -14.15
N TRP A 113 10.29 9.99 -12.89
CA TRP A 113 9.38 8.90 -12.52
C TRP A 113 7.94 9.42 -12.37
N ALA A 114 7.18 9.29 -13.46
CA ALA A 114 5.83 9.81 -13.53
C ALA A 114 4.88 9.09 -12.54
N PHE A 115 3.88 9.83 -12.05
CA PHE A 115 2.80 9.30 -11.20
C PHE A 115 2.10 8.07 -11.82
N ASP A 116 1.99 8.03 -13.14
CA ASP A 116 1.32 6.95 -13.86
C ASP A 116 2.16 5.65 -13.84
N ASN A 117 3.49 5.75 -13.65
CA ASN A 117 4.37 4.60 -13.48
C ASN A 117 4.12 3.83 -12.18
N TYR A 118 3.34 4.37 -11.25
CA TYR A 118 2.90 3.69 -10.04
C TYR A 118 1.47 3.13 -10.13
N SER A 119 0.55 3.82 -10.81
CA SER A 119 -0.86 3.41 -10.88
C SER A 119 -1.16 2.41 -12.01
N VAL A 120 -0.51 2.55 -13.18
CA VAL A 120 -0.62 1.60 -14.29
C VAL A 120 -0.21 0.16 -13.91
N PRO A 121 0.92 -0.10 -13.23
CA PRO A 121 1.29 -1.48 -12.88
C PRO A 121 0.26 -2.15 -11.97
N ILE A 122 -0.37 -1.41 -11.05
CA ILE A 122 -1.44 -1.95 -10.20
C ILE A 122 -2.63 -2.40 -11.05
N HIS A 123 -3.07 -1.54 -11.97
CA HIS A 123 -4.17 -1.84 -12.88
C HIS A 123 -3.87 -3.09 -13.72
N LEU A 124 -2.67 -3.15 -14.31
CA LEU A 124 -2.21 -4.29 -15.10
C LEU A 124 -2.16 -5.57 -14.28
N PHE A 125 -1.64 -5.55 -13.05
CA PHE A 125 -1.62 -6.73 -12.20
C PHE A 125 -3.02 -7.28 -11.97
N ILE A 126 -4.00 -6.41 -11.66
CA ILE A 126 -5.38 -6.81 -11.40
C ILE A 126 -6.06 -7.38 -12.65
N THR A 127 -5.80 -6.81 -13.83
CA THR A 127 -6.44 -7.22 -15.08
C THR A 127 -5.76 -8.39 -15.80
N SER A 128 -4.58 -8.83 -15.34
CA SER A 128 -3.75 -9.83 -16.05
C SER A 128 -3.86 -11.25 -15.52
N THR A 129 -4.90 -11.55 -14.73
CA THR A 129 -5.15 -12.90 -14.20
C THR A 129 -3.92 -13.55 -13.52
N PRO A 130 -3.31 -12.92 -12.51
CA PRO A 130 -2.06 -13.39 -11.90
C PRO A 130 -2.20 -14.84 -11.42
N GLY A 131 -1.31 -15.73 -11.87
CA GLY A 131 -1.39 -17.16 -11.55
C GLY A 131 -2.66 -17.88 -12.04
N GLY A 132 -3.38 -17.32 -13.02
CA GLY A 132 -4.67 -17.81 -13.48
C GLY A 132 -5.86 -17.32 -12.65
N HIS A 133 -5.65 -16.48 -11.64
CA HIS A 133 -6.72 -15.93 -10.80
C HIS A 133 -7.37 -14.70 -11.47
N ASP A 134 -8.60 -14.87 -11.95
CA ASP A 134 -9.38 -13.75 -12.51
C ASP A 134 -9.97 -12.87 -11.40
N LEU A 135 -9.24 -11.82 -11.03
CA LEU A 135 -9.62 -10.89 -9.98
C LEU A 135 -10.84 -10.04 -10.35
N LEU A 136 -11.13 -9.85 -11.64
CA LEU A 136 -12.28 -9.06 -12.09
C LEU A 136 -13.62 -9.75 -11.82
N LYS A 137 -13.60 -11.06 -11.54
CA LYS A 137 -14.78 -11.84 -11.12
C LYS A 137 -15.00 -11.87 -9.61
N ARG A 138 -14.13 -11.23 -8.82
CA ARG A 138 -14.19 -11.22 -7.35
C ARG A 138 -14.90 -9.98 -6.82
N LYS A 139 -15.38 -10.05 -5.58
CA LYS A 139 -15.87 -8.88 -4.84
C LYS A 139 -14.66 -8.11 -4.29
N LEU A 140 -14.12 -7.21 -5.10
CA LEU A 140 -12.88 -6.48 -4.79
C LEU A 140 -13.13 -5.32 -3.83
N VAL A 141 -12.37 -5.25 -2.73
CA VAL A 141 -12.26 -4.03 -1.92
C VAL A 141 -10.82 -3.56 -1.93
N GLY A 142 -10.58 -2.33 -2.38
CA GLY A 142 -9.25 -1.75 -2.39
C GLY A 142 -8.92 -1.05 -1.08
N ILE A 143 -7.71 -1.23 -0.56
CA ILE A 143 -7.17 -0.49 0.58
C ILE A 143 -5.78 0.03 0.20
N GLY A 144 -5.61 1.34 0.23
CA GLY A 144 -4.31 1.97 0.01
C GLY A 144 -3.91 2.79 1.23
N HIS A 145 -2.62 2.81 1.55
CA HIS A 145 -2.03 3.68 2.59
C HIS A 145 -1.07 4.69 1.98
N SER A 146 -1.19 5.97 2.36
CA SER A 146 -0.30 7.06 1.93
C SER A 146 -0.19 7.14 0.41
N LEU A 147 1.01 6.91 -0.18
CA LEU A 147 1.20 6.80 -1.63
C LEU A 147 0.26 5.76 -2.26
N GLY A 148 0.10 4.59 -1.64
CA GLY A 148 -0.82 3.54 -2.07
C GLY A 148 -2.27 4.01 -2.15
N ALA A 149 -2.71 4.88 -1.24
CA ALA A 149 -4.04 5.49 -1.32
C ALA A 149 -4.18 6.45 -2.51
N ALA A 150 -3.18 7.29 -2.75
CA ALA A 150 -3.17 8.17 -3.92
C ALA A 150 -3.15 7.37 -5.24
N MET A 151 -2.42 6.25 -5.29
CA MET A 151 -2.40 5.37 -6.46
C MET A 151 -3.71 4.62 -6.65
N LEU A 152 -4.32 4.12 -5.58
CA LEU A 152 -5.63 3.48 -5.65
C LEU A 152 -6.69 4.42 -6.23
N ASN A 153 -6.68 5.68 -5.77
CA ASN A 153 -7.54 6.73 -6.29
C ASN A 153 -7.32 6.96 -7.81
N SER A 154 -6.08 6.91 -8.27
CA SER A 154 -5.76 6.96 -9.71
C SER A 154 -6.27 5.74 -10.47
N VAL A 155 -6.06 4.53 -9.94
CA VAL A 155 -6.47 3.25 -10.56
C VAL A 155 -7.96 3.21 -10.85
N LEU A 156 -8.80 3.81 -9.98
CA LEU A 156 -10.23 3.93 -10.21
C LEU A 156 -10.58 4.69 -11.50
N THR A 157 -9.68 5.54 -12.00
CA THR A 157 -9.88 6.35 -13.20
C THR A 157 -9.48 5.62 -14.49
N ILE A 158 -8.51 4.69 -14.42
CA ILE A 158 -7.92 3.97 -15.56
C ILE A 158 -8.96 3.07 -16.27
N LYS A 159 -8.80 2.90 -17.59
CA LYS A 159 -9.65 2.03 -18.43
C LYS A 159 -8.89 0.78 -18.89
N PRO A 160 -9.55 -0.39 -18.97
CA PRO A 160 -10.94 -0.67 -18.56
C PRO A 160 -11.15 -0.53 -17.04
N LYS A 161 -12.37 -0.16 -16.61
CA LYS A 161 -12.66 0.02 -15.19
C LYS A 161 -12.59 -1.32 -14.45
N ILE A 162 -11.96 -1.32 -13.28
CA ILE A 162 -11.97 -2.46 -12.35
C ILE A 162 -13.24 -2.36 -11.50
N PRO A 163 -14.03 -3.43 -11.36
CA PRO A 163 -15.30 -3.41 -10.63
C PRO A 163 -15.08 -3.50 -9.11
N PHE A 164 -14.47 -2.47 -8.52
CA PHE A 164 -14.36 -2.37 -7.07
C PHE A 164 -15.75 -2.27 -6.42
N HIS A 165 -15.99 -3.11 -5.42
CA HIS A 165 -17.15 -3.01 -4.54
C HIS A 165 -17.08 -1.77 -3.66
N SER A 166 -15.89 -1.42 -3.18
CA SER A 166 -15.59 -0.21 -2.41
C SER A 166 -14.09 0.03 -2.33
N VAL A 167 -13.70 1.22 -1.86
CA VAL A 167 -12.29 1.60 -1.67
C VAL A 167 -12.08 2.33 -0.35
N ILE A 168 -10.99 2.01 0.35
CA ILE A 168 -10.52 2.66 1.57
C ILE A 168 -9.19 3.38 1.27
N LEU A 169 -9.19 4.70 1.40
CA LEU A 169 -8.03 5.57 1.19
C LEU A 169 -7.50 6.03 2.55
N ALA A 170 -6.40 5.44 3.00
CA ALA A 170 -5.84 5.71 4.32
C ALA A 170 -4.70 6.74 4.26
N ASP A 171 -4.96 7.89 4.85
CA ASP A 171 -4.01 8.95 5.18
C ASP A 171 -3.15 9.48 4.02
N ALA A 172 -3.76 9.63 2.85
CA ALA A 172 -3.10 10.18 1.66
C ALA A 172 -2.89 11.71 1.75
N TYR A 173 -1.89 12.23 1.03
CA TYR A 173 -1.64 13.67 0.88
C TYR A 173 -2.17 14.22 -0.46
N MET A 174 -3.44 13.95 -0.76
CA MET A 174 -4.14 14.48 -1.93
C MET A 174 -4.67 15.89 -1.65
N SER A 175 -4.14 16.89 -2.34
CA SER A 175 -4.56 18.29 -2.27
C SER A 175 -4.03 19.08 -3.48
N PRO A 176 -4.63 20.24 -3.81
CA PRO A 176 -4.06 21.16 -4.78
C PRO A 176 -2.64 21.61 -4.37
N PRO A 177 -1.80 22.04 -5.33
CA PRO A 177 -0.52 22.65 -5.05
C PRO A 177 -0.70 23.85 -4.10
N SER A 178 0.07 23.87 -3.03
CA SER A 178 0.01 24.93 -2.02
C SER A 178 1.34 25.04 -1.28
N ASP A 179 1.57 26.18 -0.62
CA ASP A 179 2.74 26.37 0.24
C ASP A 179 2.78 25.35 1.39
N MET A 180 1.61 24.97 1.92
CA MET A 180 1.50 23.92 2.94
C MET A 180 1.98 22.58 2.39
N LYS A 181 1.47 22.16 1.22
CA LYS A 181 1.87 20.91 0.55
C LYS A 181 3.37 20.89 0.27
N ARG A 182 3.89 21.97 -0.32
CA ARG A 182 5.32 22.12 -0.60
C ARG A 182 6.16 21.99 0.67
N ARG A 183 5.85 22.72 1.75
CA ARG A 183 6.61 22.66 3.00
C ARG A 183 6.58 21.27 3.65
N LYS A 184 5.41 20.61 3.67
CA LYS A 184 5.25 19.28 4.26
C LYS A 184 6.04 18.22 3.50
N ILE A 185 5.96 18.22 2.18
CA ILE A 185 6.70 17.25 1.35
C ILE A 185 8.21 17.56 1.35
N GLN A 186 8.62 18.84 1.34
CA GLN A 186 10.03 19.20 1.52
C GLN A 186 10.61 18.74 2.85
N ALA A 187 9.80 18.66 3.91
CA ALA A 187 10.25 18.08 5.18
C ALA A 187 10.51 16.58 5.05
N GLN A 188 9.72 15.85 4.26
CA GLN A 188 9.96 14.43 3.96
C GLN A 188 11.21 14.22 3.10
N ILE A 189 11.44 15.10 2.12
CA ILE A 189 12.68 15.09 1.32
C ILE A 189 13.90 15.26 2.23
N ARG A 190 13.92 16.28 3.09
CA ARG A 190 15.03 16.50 4.03
C ARG A 190 15.22 15.34 5.02
N PHE A 191 14.12 14.72 5.44
CA PHE A 191 14.20 13.53 6.27
C PHE A 191 14.89 12.38 5.53
N SER A 192 14.50 12.12 4.27
CA SER A 192 15.04 11.08 3.39
C SER A 192 16.53 11.31 3.09
N GLU A 193 16.93 12.56 2.81
CA GLU A 193 18.33 12.95 2.57
C GLU A 193 19.26 12.58 3.74
N GLY A 194 18.74 12.67 4.98
CA GLY A 194 19.48 12.35 6.20
C GLY A 194 19.48 10.87 6.61
N GLN A 195 18.80 9.99 5.87
CA GLN A 195 18.74 8.57 6.20
C GLN A 195 19.98 7.81 5.72
N LEU A 196 20.37 6.78 6.48
CA LEU A 196 21.22 5.72 5.94
C LEU A 196 20.38 4.85 5.01
N ASP A 197 20.94 4.51 3.85
CA ASP A 197 20.28 3.69 2.82
C ASP A 197 21.00 2.35 2.59
N SER A 198 22.14 2.11 3.24
CA SER A 198 22.98 0.92 3.02
C SER A 198 23.72 0.50 4.29
N TRP A 199 23.85 -0.81 4.49
CA TRP A 199 24.44 -1.46 5.68
C TRP A 199 25.36 -2.62 5.29
N PRO A 200 26.34 -3.00 6.12
CA PRO A 200 27.26 -4.10 5.82
C PRO A 200 26.59 -5.48 5.77
N ASN A 201 25.46 -5.65 6.46
CA ASN A 201 24.61 -6.84 6.44
C ASN A 201 23.23 -6.52 7.05
N ARG A 202 22.32 -7.49 7.00
CA ARG A 202 20.94 -7.34 7.51
C ARG A 202 20.89 -7.20 9.03
N GLU A 203 21.84 -7.78 9.77
CA GLU A 203 21.94 -7.68 11.23
C GLU A 203 22.27 -6.25 11.68
N ALA A 204 23.19 -5.59 10.97
CA ALA A 204 23.51 -4.18 11.18
C ALA A 204 22.31 -3.28 10.83
N ALA A 205 21.61 -3.58 9.73
CA ALA A 205 20.38 -2.87 9.37
C ALA A 205 19.28 -3.05 10.43
N LYS A 206 19.11 -4.27 10.97
CA LYS A 206 18.18 -4.54 12.07
C LYS A 206 18.50 -3.67 13.30
N THR A 207 19.76 -3.65 13.72
CA THR A 207 20.22 -2.84 14.86
C THR A 207 19.93 -1.36 14.65
N TYR A 208 20.13 -0.86 13.43
CA TYR A 208 19.78 0.50 13.06
C TYR A 208 18.27 0.76 13.23
N PHE A 209 17.41 -0.06 12.62
CA PHE A 209 15.95 0.15 12.66
C PHE A 209 15.29 -0.12 14.01
N ASP A 210 15.88 -0.94 14.88
CA ASP A 210 15.36 -1.19 16.24
C ASP A 210 15.34 0.09 17.09
N SER A 211 16.27 1.01 16.85
CA SER A 211 16.40 2.27 17.61
C SER A 211 16.07 3.53 16.81
N HIS A 212 15.91 3.40 15.48
CA HIS A 212 15.74 4.55 14.60
C HIS A 212 14.36 5.23 14.81
N PRO A 213 14.28 6.57 14.91
CA PRO A 213 13.02 7.30 15.08
C PRO A 213 11.91 6.98 14.06
N PHE A 214 12.29 6.51 12.86
CA PHE A 214 11.37 6.07 11.81
C PHE A 214 10.55 4.83 12.20
N SER A 215 11.18 3.87 12.88
CA SER A 215 10.69 2.50 13.02
C SER A 215 10.70 1.96 14.45
N LYS A 216 11.26 2.71 15.41
CA LYS A 216 11.27 2.37 16.84
C LYS A 216 9.88 2.12 17.43
N ASP A 217 8.85 2.80 16.92
CA ASP A 217 7.48 2.70 17.43
C ASP A 217 6.66 1.62 16.71
N TRP A 218 7.27 0.90 15.74
CA TRP A 218 6.61 -0.20 15.05
C TRP A 218 6.55 -1.45 15.94
N THR A 219 5.72 -2.42 15.55
CA THR A 219 5.81 -3.76 16.13
C THR A 219 7.11 -4.46 15.71
N ASP A 220 7.55 -5.43 16.52
CA ASP A 220 8.75 -6.23 16.19
C ASP A 220 8.57 -6.95 14.85
N GLU A 221 7.40 -7.53 14.61
CA GLU A 221 7.08 -8.22 13.38
C GLU A 221 7.18 -7.30 12.16
N CYS A 222 6.69 -6.06 12.25
CA CYS A 222 6.82 -5.08 11.16
C CYS A 222 8.27 -4.69 10.89
N ARG A 223 9.11 -4.55 11.92
CA ARG A 223 10.55 -4.28 11.74
C ARG A 223 11.27 -5.46 11.09
N GLU A 224 10.97 -6.68 11.52
CA GLU A 224 11.55 -7.90 10.93
C GLU A 224 11.19 -8.03 9.44
N LEU A 225 9.93 -7.80 9.09
CA LEU A 225 9.47 -7.77 7.71
C LEU A 225 10.19 -6.69 6.91
N PHE A 226 10.36 -5.49 7.46
CA PHE A 226 11.07 -4.40 6.79
C PHE A 226 12.53 -4.78 6.49
N VAL A 227 13.28 -5.27 7.49
CA VAL A 227 14.66 -5.71 7.30
C VAL A 227 14.77 -6.85 6.28
N LYS A 228 13.76 -7.71 6.20
CA LYS A 228 13.74 -8.85 5.28
C LYS A 228 13.41 -8.45 3.83
N TYR A 229 12.40 -7.61 3.63
CA TYR A 229 11.81 -7.39 2.31
C TYR A 229 12.03 -5.99 1.74
N ALA A 230 12.28 -4.98 2.58
CA ALA A 230 12.62 -3.64 2.11
C ALA A 230 14.09 -3.52 1.71
N LEU A 231 14.94 -4.47 2.10
CA LEU A 231 16.37 -4.46 1.79
C LEU A 231 16.72 -5.49 0.69
N ILE A 232 17.55 -5.06 -0.26
CA ILE A 232 18.08 -5.87 -1.36
C ILE A 232 19.60 -5.99 -1.22
N GLU A 233 20.19 -6.99 -1.90
CA GLU A 233 21.65 -7.08 -2.00
C GLU A 233 22.20 -5.83 -2.71
N SER A 234 23.19 -5.19 -2.11
CA SER A 234 23.71 -3.93 -2.64
C SER A 234 24.58 -4.17 -3.86
N THR A 235 24.14 -3.67 -5.01
CA THR A 235 24.96 -3.60 -6.24
C THR A 235 25.76 -2.30 -6.35
N ASN A 236 25.58 -1.37 -5.40
CA ASN A 236 26.23 -0.06 -5.42
C ASN A 236 27.73 -0.17 -5.19
N SER A 237 28.50 0.74 -5.80
CA SER A 237 29.94 0.88 -5.53
C SER A 237 30.22 1.15 -4.05
N GLU A 238 29.27 1.70 -3.28
CA GLU A 238 29.38 1.81 -1.82
C GLU A 238 29.43 0.46 -1.10
N ALA A 239 28.93 -0.65 -1.68
CA ALA A 239 29.15 -1.99 -1.12
C ALA A 239 30.64 -2.35 -1.04
N SER A 240 31.49 -1.73 -1.88
CA SER A 240 32.95 -1.87 -1.80
C SER A 240 33.52 -1.31 -0.50
N ARG A 241 32.86 -0.31 0.13
CA ARG A 241 33.27 0.23 1.44
C ARG A 241 33.13 -0.78 2.57
N PHE A 242 32.29 -1.79 2.36
CA PHE A 242 32.05 -2.89 3.28
C PHE A 242 32.70 -4.20 2.83
N ALA A 243 33.26 -4.26 1.62
CA ALA A 243 33.89 -5.46 1.10
C ALA A 243 35.25 -5.68 1.80
N ASP A 244 35.40 -6.79 2.50
CA ASP A 244 36.72 -7.35 2.85
C ASP A 244 37.21 -8.14 1.63
N SER A 245 38.49 -7.99 1.26
CA SER A 245 39.10 -8.73 0.15
C SER A 245 39.06 -10.26 0.30
N ARG A 246 38.67 -10.75 1.49
CA ARG A 246 38.58 -12.16 1.85
C ARG A 246 37.16 -12.75 1.88
N SER A 247 36.10 -11.95 1.68
CA SER A 247 34.72 -12.46 1.72
C SER A 247 33.79 -11.72 0.75
N PRO A 248 32.86 -12.41 0.06
CA PRO A 248 31.81 -11.75 -0.70
C PRO A 248 31.01 -10.80 0.20
N SER A 249 30.77 -9.58 -0.28
CA SER A 249 30.04 -8.56 0.49
C SER A 249 28.60 -9.02 0.75
N GLN A 250 28.21 -9.09 2.02
CA GLN A 250 26.82 -9.30 2.46
C GLN A 250 26.05 -7.97 2.57
N ALA A 251 26.60 -6.89 1.98
CA ALA A 251 26.03 -5.56 2.09
C ALA A 251 24.63 -5.51 1.48
N VAL A 252 23.77 -4.76 2.15
CA VAL A 252 22.38 -4.56 1.74
C VAL A 252 22.08 -3.08 1.67
N SER A 253 21.16 -2.72 0.78
CA SER A 253 20.63 -1.37 0.64
C SER A 253 19.11 -1.38 0.60
N LEU A 254 18.48 -0.22 0.80
CA LEU A 254 17.05 -0.06 0.56
C LEU A 254 16.72 -0.45 -0.90
N GLY A 255 15.70 -1.27 -1.10
CA GLY A 255 15.17 -1.62 -2.42
C GLY A 255 14.52 -0.42 -3.10
N PHE A 256 13.91 0.48 -2.31
CA PHE A 256 13.55 1.82 -2.78
C PHE A 256 14.68 2.78 -2.42
N SER A 257 15.51 3.13 -3.39
CA SER A 257 16.67 3.98 -3.13
C SER A 257 16.23 5.37 -2.66
N ARG A 258 17.08 6.00 -1.86
CA ARG A 258 16.86 7.36 -1.36
C ARG A 258 16.63 8.38 -2.48
N GLU A 259 17.33 8.23 -3.61
CA GLU A 259 17.17 9.09 -4.78
C GLU A 259 15.77 8.94 -5.39
N LEU A 260 15.31 7.69 -5.55
CA LEU A 260 13.97 7.40 -6.07
C LEU A 260 12.87 7.89 -5.12
N GLU A 261 13.10 7.78 -3.81
CA GLU A 261 12.21 8.34 -2.79
C GLU A 261 12.12 9.87 -2.88
N ILE A 262 13.26 10.54 -2.98
CA ILE A 262 13.33 12.00 -3.14
C ILE A 262 12.60 12.44 -4.42
N ASP A 263 12.82 11.77 -5.54
CA ASP A 263 12.19 12.10 -6.82
C ASP A 263 10.68 11.86 -6.79
N MET A 264 10.22 10.80 -6.13
CA MET A 264 8.81 10.55 -5.87
C MET A 264 8.19 11.68 -5.03
N TYR A 265 8.86 12.14 -3.98
CA TYR A 265 8.38 13.29 -3.20
C TYR A 265 8.38 14.60 -4.03
N LYS A 266 9.41 14.86 -4.85
CA LYS A 266 9.41 16.03 -5.76
C LYS A 266 8.21 16.00 -6.69
N MET A 267 7.88 14.84 -7.26
CA MET A 267 6.70 14.65 -8.09
C MET A 267 5.42 14.97 -7.31
N LEU A 268 5.27 14.49 -6.07
CA LEU A 268 4.09 14.76 -5.23
C LEU A 268 3.88 16.25 -4.89
N ILE A 269 4.93 17.09 -4.90
CA ILE A 269 4.81 18.54 -4.63
C ILE A 269 3.91 19.21 -5.67
N ILE A 270 4.10 18.88 -6.95
CA ILE A 270 3.41 19.50 -8.08
C ILE A 270 2.19 18.70 -8.55
N GLU A 271 2.08 17.44 -8.12
CA GLU A 271 0.96 16.57 -8.41
C GLU A 271 -0.36 17.21 -7.93
N GLN A 272 -1.36 17.30 -8.82
CA GLN A 272 -2.69 17.80 -8.49
C GLN A 272 -3.83 16.93 -9.04
N ARG A 273 -3.51 16.01 -9.97
CA ARG A 273 -4.48 15.13 -10.62
C ARG A 273 -5.17 14.26 -9.57
N SER A 274 -4.44 13.77 -8.57
CA SER A 274 -5.01 12.95 -7.49
C SER A 274 -6.16 13.64 -6.76
N TYR A 275 -6.09 14.96 -6.56
CA TYR A 275 -7.16 15.71 -5.91
C TYR A 275 -8.39 15.87 -6.82
N THR A 276 -8.20 16.16 -8.11
CA THR A 276 -9.31 16.21 -9.07
C THR A 276 -9.98 14.84 -9.24
N MET A 277 -9.17 13.79 -9.39
CA MET A 277 -9.63 12.40 -9.48
C MET A 277 -10.41 11.98 -8.22
N LEU A 278 -10.02 12.48 -7.03
CA LEU A 278 -10.73 12.19 -5.79
C LEU A 278 -12.18 12.70 -5.83
N ALA A 279 -12.39 13.94 -6.28
CA ALA A 279 -13.73 14.50 -6.46
C ALA A 279 -14.54 13.73 -7.52
N GLU A 280 -13.92 13.30 -8.62
CA GLU A 280 -14.56 12.44 -9.62
C GLU A 280 -14.98 11.08 -9.03
N ASN A 281 -14.12 10.46 -8.22
CA ASN A 281 -14.38 9.17 -7.59
C ASN A 281 -15.48 9.27 -6.53
N TYR A 282 -15.59 10.39 -5.81
CA TYR A 282 -16.71 10.64 -4.88
C TYR A 282 -18.07 10.70 -5.58
N ARG A 283 -18.12 11.18 -6.84
CA ARG A 283 -19.35 11.18 -7.65
C ARG A 283 -19.67 9.82 -8.27
N SER A 284 -18.72 8.89 -8.22
CA SER A 284 -18.89 7.57 -8.83
C SER A 284 -19.82 6.69 -8.00
N SER A 285 -20.25 5.56 -8.58
CA SER A 285 -21.02 4.56 -7.85
C SER A 285 -20.18 3.72 -6.87
N VAL A 286 -18.85 3.86 -6.88
CA VAL A 286 -17.95 3.12 -5.98
C VAL A 286 -17.89 3.84 -4.63
N PRO A 287 -18.32 3.23 -3.51
CA PRO A 287 -18.19 3.83 -2.19
C PRO A 287 -16.72 4.09 -1.83
N ILE A 288 -16.39 5.36 -1.59
CA ILE A 288 -15.04 5.79 -1.17
C ILE A 288 -15.05 6.11 0.32
N HIS A 289 -14.22 5.41 1.09
CA HIS A 289 -14.04 5.61 2.52
C HIS A 289 -12.67 6.24 2.75
N ILE A 290 -12.58 7.29 3.57
CA ILE A 290 -11.30 7.91 3.92
C ILE A 290 -10.97 7.69 5.38
N ILE A 291 -9.70 7.40 5.66
CA ILE A 291 -9.13 7.40 7.01
C ILE A 291 -8.11 8.53 7.09
N HIS A 292 -8.20 9.37 8.12
CA HIS A 292 -7.20 10.41 8.42
C HIS A 292 -6.52 10.11 9.75
N CYS A 293 -5.19 10.04 9.75
CA CYS A 293 -4.41 9.92 10.96
C CYS A 293 -4.23 11.29 11.64
N ARG A 294 -3.75 11.28 12.89
CA ARG A 294 -3.47 12.49 13.65
C ARG A 294 -2.48 13.38 12.90
N GLY A 295 -2.87 14.63 12.70
CA GLY A 295 -2.00 15.66 12.13
C GLY A 295 -1.94 15.69 10.60
N ASN A 296 -2.82 14.96 9.89
CA ASN A 296 -2.96 15.11 8.44
C ASN A 296 -3.45 16.54 8.10
N PRO A 297 -2.62 17.36 7.43
CA PRO A 297 -2.93 18.78 7.20
C PRO A 297 -3.92 19.00 6.05
N PHE A 298 -4.26 17.96 5.30
CA PHE A 298 -5.14 18.03 4.13
C PHE A 298 -6.53 17.45 4.38
N LYS A 299 -6.82 17.02 5.62
CA LYS A 299 -8.09 16.42 6.03
C LYS A 299 -9.29 17.21 5.51
N GLU A 300 -9.38 18.50 5.83
CA GLU A 300 -10.56 19.32 5.49
C GLU A 300 -10.76 19.45 3.96
N LEU A 301 -9.67 19.55 3.19
CA LEU A 301 -9.73 19.59 1.72
C LEU A 301 -10.25 18.27 1.15
N GLN A 302 -9.92 17.14 1.78
CA GLN A 302 -10.36 15.82 1.32
C GLN A 302 -11.79 15.48 1.77
N LEU A 303 -12.25 16.03 2.90
CA LEU A 303 -13.64 15.86 3.38
C LEU A 303 -14.67 16.64 2.57
N LEU A 304 -14.25 17.73 1.93
CA LEU A 304 -15.04 18.50 0.96
C LEU A 304 -14.17 18.78 -0.28
N CYS A 305 -14.03 17.77 -1.12
CA CYS A 305 -13.18 17.81 -2.30
C CYS A 305 -13.96 18.33 -3.51
N ILE A 306 -13.74 19.59 -3.90
CA ILE A 306 -14.40 20.23 -5.07
C ILE A 306 -15.93 20.07 -5.01
N GLY A 307 -16.51 20.35 -3.83
CA GLY A 307 -17.95 20.24 -3.58
C GLY A 307 -18.46 18.84 -3.27
N GLU A 308 -17.63 17.81 -3.39
CA GLU A 308 -18.00 16.41 -3.19
C GLU A 308 -17.48 15.86 -1.88
N ARG A 309 -18.11 14.78 -1.39
CA ARG A 309 -17.78 14.14 -0.11
C ARG A 309 -17.53 12.65 -0.28
N PRO A 310 -16.65 12.05 0.55
CA PRO A 310 -16.53 10.59 0.59
C PRO A 310 -17.83 9.96 1.10
N HIS A 311 -18.00 8.66 0.85
CA HIS A 311 -19.11 7.89 1.38
C HIS A 311 -19.08 7.87 2.92
N THR A 312 -17.90 7.65 3.51
CA THR A 312 -17.66 7.84 4.95
C THR A 312 -16.24 8.37 5.18
N ALA A 313 -16.03 9.05 6.31
CA ALA A 313 -14.71 9.43 6.75
C ALA A 313 -14.47 9.05 8.21
N HIS A 314 -13.25 8.63 8.52
CA HIS A 314 -12.84 8.10 9.82
C HIS A 314 -11.61 8.84 10.30
N ALA A 315 -11.65 9.35 11.53
CA ALA A 315 -10.48 9.92 12.18
C ALA A 315 -9.82 8.85 13.06
N LEU A 316 -8.52 8.67 12.89
CA LEU A 316 -7.71 7.74 13.66
C LEU A 316 -6.67 8.54 14.46
N ASP A 317 -6.75 8.49 15.79
CA ASP A 317 -5.78 9.15 16.67
C ASP A 317 -4.45 8.36 16.78
N MET A 318 -3.83 8.13 15.63
CA MET A 318 -2.54 7.45 15.48
C MET A 318 -1.62 8.25 14.56
N ALA A 319 -0.32 7.92 14.59
CA ALA A 319 0.65 8.46 13.64
C ALA A 319 0.39 7.93 12.21
N HIS A 320 0.98 8.61 11.21
CA HIS A 320 0.85 8.27 9.78
C HIS A 320 1.12 6.79 9.47
N MET A 321 2.11 6.19 10.13
CA MET A 321 2.50 4.78 9.96
C MET A 321 1.67 3.81 10.82
N PHE A 322 0.35 4.05 10.93
CA PHE A 322 -0.54 3.28 11.81
C PHE A 322 -0.57 1.78 11.49
N VAL A 323 -0.36 1.41 10.22
CA VAL A 323 -0.27 0.01 9.77
C VAL A 323 0.89 -0.72 10.46
N GLN A 324 2.04 -0.07 10.64
CA GLN A 324 3.23 -0.65 11.27
C GLN A 324 3.23 -0.48 12.79
N VAL A 325 2.66 0.62 13.29
CA VAL A 325 2.61 0.97 14.71
C VAL A 325 1.59 0.11 15.47
N ASN A 326 0.39 -0.13 14.91
CA ASN A 326 -0.61 -0.99 15.53
C ASN A 326 -1.44 -1.74 14.47
N PRO A 327 -0.89 -2.83 13.91
CA PRO A 327 -1.57 -3.63 12.90
C PRO A 327 -2.94 -4.16 13.34
N SER A 328 -3.10 -4.49 14.63
CA SER A 328 -4.37 -4.97 15.19
C SER A 328 -5.44 -3.89 15.21
N ALA A 329 -5.09 -2.65 15.57
CA ALA A 329 -6.03 -1.53 15.49
C ALA A 329 -6.38 -1.18 14.03
N ALA A 330 -5.41 -1.23 13.13
CA ALA A 330 -5.65 -1.07 11.69
C ALA A 330 -6.63 -2.13 11.17
N ALA A 331 -6.42 -3.40 11.53
CA ALA A 331 -7.30 -4.52 11.18
C ALA A 331 -8.73 -4.32 11.73
N ALA A 332 -8.88 -3.92 12.99
CA ALA A 332 -10.18 -3.67 13.59
C ALA A 332 -10.94 -2.55 12.86
N LEU A 333 -10.25 -1.45 12.52
CA LEU A 333 -10.83 -0.35 11.76
C LEU A 333 -11.28 -0.79 10.36
N PHE A 334 -10.43 -1.49 9.62
CA PHE A 334 -10.81 -2.02 8.31
C PHE A 334 -11.99 -2.98 8.42
N GLN A 335 -12.01 -3.86 9.42
CA GLN A 335 -13.14 -4.77 9.63
C GLN A 335 -14.43 -4.00 9.92
N SER A 336 -14.39 -2.93 10.71
CA SER A 336 -15.55 -2.08 10.97
C SER A 336 -16.11 -1.47 9.67
N ILE A 337 -15.24 -0.90 8.84
CA ILE A 337 -15.63 -0.28 7.57
C ILE A 337 -16.25 -1.32 6.63
N LEU A 338 -15.66 -2.52 6.54
CA LEU A 338 -16.19 -3.62 5.71
C LEU A 338 -17.56 -4.12 6.19
N ARG A 339 -17.82 -4.11 7.50
CA ARG A 339 -19.13 -4.47 8.06
C ARG A 339 -20.20 -3.44 7.70
N ASP A 340 -19.90 -2.17 7.87
CA ASP A 340 -20.86 -1.08 7.62
C ASP A 340 -21.32 -1.07 6.16
N GLN A 341 -20.44 -1.47 5.22
CA GLN A 341 -20.80 -1.67 3.81
C GLN A 341 -21.82 -2.81 3.60
N GLY A 342 -21.76 -3.86 4.43
CA GLY A 342 -22.70 -4.99 4.39
C GLY A 342 -24.08 -4.70 4.97
N VAL A 343 -24.26 -3.57 5.65
CA VAL A 343 -25.52 -3.16 6.30
C VAL A 343 -26.37 -2.27 5.38
N GLN A 344 -26.02 -2.08 4.11
CA GLN A 344 -26.91 -1.44 3.13
C GLN A 344 -28.11 -2.35 2.77
N THR A 345 -29.07 -2.48 3.69
CA THR A 345 -30.49 -2.73 3.45
C THR A 345 -31.28 -2.33 4.71
N ARG A 346 -31.50 -1.02 4.85
CA ARG A 346 -32.77 -0.38 5.24
C ARG A 346 -32.47 1.08 5.51
N ALA A 347 -32.92 1.95 4.62
CA ALA A 347 -33.15 3.34 4.98
C ALA A 347 -34.07 3.34 6.21
N VAL A 348 -33.51 3.65 7.38
CA VAL A 348 -34.29 4.22 8.47
C VAL A 348 -33.97 5.69 8.41
N GLU A 349 -34.90 6.45 7.82
CA GLU A 349 -35.01 7.88 8.08
C GLU A 349 -35.07 8.07 9.60
N SER A 350 -33.98 8.52 10.22
CA SER A 350 -34.08 9.13 11.54
C SER A 350 -34.31 10.62 11.32
N LYS A 351 -35.59 10.98 11.34
CA LYS A 351 -36.02 12.34 11.66
C LYS A 351 -35.54 12.65 13.08
N LEU A 352 -34.76 13.72 13.24
CA LEU A 352 -35.12 14.91 14.03
C LEU A 352 -34.08 16.01 13.82
#